data_AF-A0A182J8W4-F1
#
_entry.id   AF-A0A182J8W4-F1
#
_cell.length_a   1.000
_cell.length_b   1.000
_cell.length_c   1.000
_cell.angle_alpha   90.00
_cell.angle_beta   90.00
_cell.angle_gamma   90.00
#
_symmetry.space_group_name_H-M   'P 1'
#
loop_
_entity.id
_entity.type
_entity.pdbx_description
1 polymer ?
#
loop_
_entity_poly.entity_id
_entity_poly.type
_entity_poly.pdbx_seq_one_letter_code
_entity_poly.pdbx_strand_id
1 'polypeptide(L)'
;GKFTTKRRCPHVCACSSCLVQIFGLSLLSLAYRDKTPAWVVAKKLSTLEQTKRLADLHLRECNTRNNCTTMKLLCVMLCVALACSESSGTPVKRNSPTEMEMATSLEELGGNFEGDIVLSPEQQSAVEYGYTTLIGERYKWPDSIVPFQIDINAFTRVERDNIVSAMREIELVSCVRFVSRTTETDYIMVTGAKDTGCWSFLGHRGGMQTLNLQPDGCMARGTIIHELLHSLGFVHMQSASDRDF
;
A
#
# COMPACT_ATOMS: atom_id res chain seq x y z
N GLY A 1 15.69 -15.39 27.53
CA GLY A 1 14.65 -15.15 26.52
C GLY A 1 15.31 -14.85 25.19
N LYS A 2 15.02 -15.63 24.15
CA LYS A 2 15.55 -15.40 22.80
C LYS A 2 14.74 -14.27 22.15
N PHE A 3 15.36 -13.11 21.97
CA PHE A 3 14.82 -12.07 21.09
C PHE A 3 14.90 -12.59 19.64
N THR A 4 13.75 -12.91 19.06
CA THR A 4 13.64 -13.19 17.64
C THR A 4 13.85 -11.89 16.88
N THR A 5 14.85 -11.89 16.01
CA THR A 5 15.14 -10.79 15.08
C THR A 5 13.91 -10.51 14.23
N LYS A 6 13.35 -9.28 14.32
CA LYS A 6 12.38 -8.78 13.33
C LYS A 6 12.99 -8.96 11.94
N ARG A 7 12.39 -9.83 11.11
CA ARG A 7 12.75 -9.93 9.69
C ARG A 7 12.43 -8.57 9.06
N ARG A 8 13.47 -7.78 8.78
CA ARG A 8 13.36 -6.61 7.91
C ARG A 8 12.97 -7.12 6.52
N CYS A 9 11.95 -6.53 5.90
CA CYS A 9 11.60 -6.86 4.52
C CYS A 9 12.87 -6.76 3.65
N PRO A 10 13.17 -7.72 2.78
CA PRO A 10 14.30 -7.60 1.88
C PRO A 10 14.06 -6.36 1.00
N HIS A 11 14.87 -5.33 1.22
CA HIS A 11 14.93 -4.19 0.33
C HIS A 11 15.30 -4.73 -1.05
N VAL A 12 14.40 -4.59 -2.02
CA VAL A 12 14.79 -4.67 -3.43
C VAL A 12 15.82 -3.56 -3.61
N CYS A 13 17.09 -3.95 -3.83
CA CYS A 13 18.15 -3.01 -4.16
C CYS A 13 17.75 -2.28 -5.45
N ALA A 14 17.23 -1.07 -5.33
CA ALA A 14 17.08 -0.17 -6.46
C ALA A 14 18.50 0.20 -6.94
N CYS A 15 18.91 -0.40 -8.05
CA CYS A 15 20.14 -0.05 -8.75
C CYS A 15 20.14 1.47 -9.04
N SER A 16 21.27 2.15 -8.87
CA SER A 16 21.42 3.59 -9.04
C SER A 16 21.05 4.12 -10.43
N SER A 17 20.95 3.25 -11.43
CA SER A 17 20.38 3.52 -12.75
C SER A 17 18.85 3.64 -12.77
N CYS A 18 18.13 3.09 -11.79
CA CYS A 18 16.67 3.09 -11.71
C CYS A 18 16.09 4.37 -11.08
N LEU A 19 16.83 5.01 -10.16
CA LEU A 19 16.41 6.26 -9.52
C LEU A 19 16.23 7.41 -10.53
N VAL A 20 17.05 7.45 -11.58
CA VAL A 20 16.95 8.51 -12.61
C VAL A 20 15.70 8.30 -13.50
N GLN A 21 15.30 7.06 -13.77
CA GLN A 21 14.06 6.77 -14.51
C GLN A 21 12.81 7.04 -13.67
N ILE A 22 12.84 6.69 -12.37
CA ILE A 22 11.70 6.89 -11.46
C ILE A 22 11.45 8.39 -11.21
N PHE A 23 12.50 9.20 -10.99
CA PHE A 23 12.33 10.65 -10.79
C PHE A 23 12.04 11.41 -12.09
N GLY A 24 12.56 10.97 -13.24
CA GLY A 24 12.25 11.53 -14.56
C GLY A 24 10.79 11.33 -14.97
N LEU A 25 10.24 10.12 -14.74
CA LEU A 25 8.84 9.80 -15.05
C LEU A 25 7.86 10.47 -14.05
N SER A 26 8.26 10.63 -12.79
CA SER A 26 7.46 11.32 -11.77
C SER A 26 7.27 12.81 -12.11
N LEU A 27 8.31 13.49 -12.62
CA LEU A 27 8.23 14.89 -13.02
C LEU A 27 7.39 15.10 -14.28
N LEU A 28 7.42 14.16 -15.23
CA LEU A 28 6.52 14.15 -16.40
C LEU A 28 5.06 13.92 -16.00
N SER A 29 4.81 13.07 -15.00
CA SER A 29 3.47 12.81 -14.47
C SER A 29 2.89 14.01 -13.68
N LEU A 30 3.72 14.70 -12.88
CA LEU A 30 3.36 15.97 -12.22
C LEU A 30 3.13 17.12 -13.23
N ALA A 31 3.89 17.17 -14.32
CA ALA A 31 3.68 18.15 -15.39
C ALA A 31 2.34 17.95 -16.13
N TYR A 32 1.93 16.69 -16.31
CA TYR A 32 0.67 16.33 -16.97
C TYR A 32 -0.57 16.55 -16.07
N ARG A 33 -0.44 16.37 -14.75
CA ARG A 33 -1.56 16.54 -13.79
C ARG A 33 -1.85 17.99 -13.39
N ASP A 34 -0.84 18.84 -13.22
CA ASP A 34 -0.99 20.13 -12.53
C ASP A 34 -0.88 21.39 -13.43
N LYS A 35 -0.86 21.25 -14.76
CA LYS A 35 -0.66 22.37 -15.72
C LYS A 35 0.54 23.26 -15.34
N THR A 36 1.60 22.67 -14.78
CA THR A 36 2.79 23.44 -14.39
C THR A 36 3.47 24.00 -15.65
N PRO A 37 3.84 25.29 -15.69
CA PRO A 37 4.44 25.88 -16.88
C PRO A 37 5.73 25.16 -17.28
N ALA A 38 5.86 24.82 -18.57
CA ALA A 38 6.97 24.02 -19.11
C ALA A 38 8.36 24.57 -18.75
N TRP A 39 8.50 25.90 -18.59
CA TRP A 39 9.76 26.53 -18.19
C TRP A 39 10.18 26.21 -16.75
N VAL A 40 9.22 25.94 -15.84
CA VAL A 40 9.49 25.53 -14.45
C VAL A 40 10.03 24.11 -14.41
N VAL A 41 9.44 23.21 -15.21
CA VAL A 41 9.88 21.81 -15.36
C VAL A 41 11.26 21.76 -16.00
N ALA A 42 11.49 22.53 -17.07
CA ALA A 42 12.78 22.63 -17.75
C ALA A 42 13.88 23.18 -16.83
N LYS A 43 13.57 24.20 -16.01
CA LYS A 43 14.52 24.77 -15.05
C LYS A 43 14.92 23.74 -14.00
N LYS A 44 13.98 22.92 -13.50
CA LYS A 44 14.21 21.87 -12.50
C LYS A 44 15.00 20.68 -13.06
N LEU A 45 14.72 20.27 -14.31
CA LEU A 45 15.48 19.26 -15.03
C LEU A 45 16.92 19.73 -15.32
N SER A 46 17.10 21.00 -15.71
CA SER A 46 18.42 21.57 -15.94
C SER A 46 19.28 21.62 -14.65
N THR A 47 18.66 21.89 -13.50
CA THR A 47 19.35 21.87 -12.20
C THR A 47 19.71 20.45 -11.78
N LEU A 48 18.85 19.46 -12.06
CA LEU A 48 19.13 18.04 -11.83
C LEU A 48 20.27 17.53 -12.71
N GLU A 49 20.32 17.94 -13.97
CA GLU A 49 21.36 17.49 -14.89
C GLU A 49 22.70 18.18 -14.61
N GLN A 50 22.69 19.44 -14.17
CA GLN A 50 23.87 20.14 -13.66
C GLN A 50 24.40 19.51 -12.36
N THR A 51 23.53 19.16 -11.40
CA THR A 51 23.94 18.48 -10.17
C THR A 51 24.47 17.08 -10.42
N LYS A 52 23.90 16.34 -11.37
CA LYS A 52 24.42 15.03 -11.80
C LYS A 52 25.82 15.14 -12.42
N ARG A 53 26.03 16.10 -13.32
CA ARG A 53 27.35 16.34 -13.94
C ARG A 53 28.40 16.78 -12.91
N LEU A 54 28.03 17.61 -11.94
CA LEU A 54 28.91 18.02 -10.85
C LEU A 54 29.27 16.86 -9.93
N ALA A 55 28.29 16.01 -9.56
CA ALA A 55 28.54 14.82 -8.76
C ALA A 55 29.46 13.81 -9.48
N ASP A 56 29.26 13.60 -10.79
CA ASP A 56 30.09 12.70 -11.60
C ASP A 56 31.53 13.23 -11.80
N LEU A 57 31.73 14.55 -11.91
CA LEU A 57 33.06 15.16 -11.99
C LEU A 57 33.80 15.05 -10.65
N HIS A 58 33.12 15.31 -9.53
CA HIS A 58 33.72 15.25 -8.19
C HIS A 58 34.08 13.82 -7.77
N LEU A 59 33.29 12.82 -8.18
CA LEU A 59 33.59 11.40 -7.94
C LEU A 59 34.83 10.93 -8.71
N ARG A 60 35.12 11.50 -9.89
CA ARG A 60 36.33 11.17 -10.68
C ARG A 60 37.60 11.74 -10.06
N GLU A 61 37.57 12.96 -9.51
CA GLU A 61 38.74 13.57 -8.84
C GLU A 61 39.12 12.84 -7.54
N CYS A 62 38.12 12.30 -6.82
CA CYS A 62 38.31 11.59 -5.55
C CYS A 62 39.04 10.24 -5.68
N ASN A 63 39.14 9.67 -6.89
CA ASN A 63 39.81 8.40 -7.15
C ASN A 63 41.34 8.52 -7.32
N THR A 64 41.91 9.72 -7.21
CA THR A 64 43.34 9.97 -7.52
C THR A 64 44.19 10.47 -6.35
N ARG A 65 43.63 10.75 -5.16
CA ARG A 65 44.40 11.18 -3.98
C ARG A 65 43.88 10.57 -2.67
N ASN A 66 44.79 9.98 -1.89
CA ASN A 66 44.56 9.20 -0.66
C ASN A 66 44.06 9.99 0.57
N ASN A 67 43.25 11.03 0.42
CA ASN A 67 42.61 11.75 1.55
C ASN A 67 41.08 11.77 1.42
N CYS A 68 40.51 10.59 1.22
CA CYS A 68 39.12 10.40 0.80
C CYS A 68 38.09 10.37 1.95
N THR A 69 38.50 10.35 3.22
CA THR A 69 37.60 10.15 4.37
C THR A 69 37.01 11.43 4.93
N THR A 70 37.81 12.48 5.09
CA THR A 70 37.36 13.78 5.63
C THR A 70 36.48 14.56 4.65
N MET A 71 36.78 14.47 3.34
CA MET A 71 36.02 15.17 2.30
C MET A 71 34.66 14.48 2.00
N LYS A 72 34.59 13.15 2.11
CA LYS A 72 33.31 12.41 2.04
C LYS A 72 32.38 12.76 3.19
N LEU A 73 32.90 12.91 4.40
CA LEU A 73 32.09 13.27 5.56
C LEU A 73 31.52 14.69 5.44
N LEU A 74 32.32 15.64 4.96
CA LEU A 74 31.88 17.01 4.69
C LEU A 74 30.82 17.07 3.58
N CYS A 75 30.98 16.32 2.47
CA CYS A 75 29.96 16.25 1.42
C CYS A 75 28.65 15.62 1.92
N VAL A 76 28.70 14.55 2.71
CA VAL A 76 27.49 13.93 3.28
C VAL A 76 26.81 14.88 4.26
N MET A 77 27.55 15.55 5.14
CA MET A 77 26.99 16.52 6.08
C MET A 77 26.40 17.74 5.37
N LEU A 78 27.03 18.21 4.28
CA LEU A 78 26.50 19.29 3.45
C LEU A 78 25.24 18.84 2.69
N CYS A 79 25.20 17.62 2.16
CA CYS A 79 24.01 17.05 1.52
C CYS A 79 22.86 16.85 2.52
N VAL A 80 23.14 16.42 3.75
CA VAL A 80 22.14 16.33 4.82
C VAL A 80 21.66 17.72 5.21
N ALA A 81 22.55 18.69 5.41
CA ALA A 81 22.16 20.07 5.75
C ALA A 81 21.35 20.75 4.63
N LEU A 82 21.66 20.48 3.35
CA LEU A 82 20.92 21.01 2.20
C LEU A 82 19.61 20.26 1.91
N ALA A 83 19.52 18.97 2.26
CA ALA A 83 18.29 18.18 2.15
C ALA A 83 17.38 18.33 3.38
N CYS A 84 17.92 18.75 4.51
CA CYS A 84 17.20 19.19 5.71
C CYS A 84 16.77 20.66 5.60
N SER A 85 16.28 21.10 4.44
CA SER A 85 15.30 22.18 4.46
C SER A 85 14.06 21.61 5.12
N GLU A 86 13.63 22.20 6.24
CA GLU A 86 12.41 21.81 6.96
C GLU A 86 11.28 21.54 5.96
N SER A 87 10.90 20.27 5.79
CA SER A 87 9.68 19.94 5.06
C SER A 87 8.52 20.27 6.00
N SER A 88 8.13 21.55 6.04
CA SER A 88 6.86 21.94 6.65
C SER A 88 5.75 21.35 5.78
N GLY A 89 5.26 20.18 6.17
CA GLY A 89 4.09 19.58 5.54
C GLY A 89 2.90 20.50 5.75
N THR A 90 2.50 21.21 4.71
CA THR A 90 1.22 21.93 4.73
C THR A 90 0.10 20.89 4.64
N PRO A 91 -0.94 20.94 5.48
CA PRO A 91 -2.11 20.08 5.32
C PRO A 91 -2.59 20.15 3.88
N VAL A 92 -2.60 19.00 3.20
CA VAL A 92 -3.15 18.91 1.85
C VAL A 92 -4.63 19.23 1.96
N LYS A 93 -5.06 20.39 1.44
CA LYS A 93 -6.49 20.67 1.32
C LYS A 93 -7.09 19.60 0.41
N ARG A 94 -8.07 18.86 0.93
CA ARG A 94 -8.88 17.91 0.15
C ARG A 94 -9.58 18.72 -0.94
N ASN A 95 -9.09 18.59 -2.18
CA ASN A 95 -9.73 19.19 -3.37
C ASN A 95 -10.79 18.27 -3.98
N SER A 96 -10.95 17.05 -3.44
CA SER A 96 -11.99 16.12 -3.82
C SER A 96 -13.34 16.60 -3.28
N PRO A 97 -14.44 16.47 -4.05
CA PRO A 97 -15.79 16.63 -3.53
C PRO A 97 -15.98 15.84 -2.23
N THR A 98 -16.70 16.41 -1.28
CA THR A 98 -17.04 15.77 0.01
C THR A 98 -17.99 14.59 -0.13
N GLU A 99 -18.51 14.38 -1.34
CA GLU A 99 -19.15 13.14 -1.76
C GLU A 99 -18.06 12.07 -1.89
N MET A 100 -17.62 11.54 -0.74
CA MET A 100 -17.23 10.15 -0.68
C MET A 100 -18.42 9.39 -1.26
N GLU A 101 -18.19 8.63 -2.33
CA GLU A 101 -19.15 7.65 -2.83
C GLU A 101 -19.70 6.95 -1.59
N MET A 102 -20.98 7.20 -1.30
CA MET A 102 -21.62 6.78 -0.05
C MET A 102 -21.24 5.32 0.17
N ALA A 103 -20.74 4.98 1.36
CA ALA A 103 -20.55 3.59 1.78
C ALA A 103 -21.78 2.83 1.29
N THR A 104 -21.55 1.97 0.31
CA THR A 104 -22.66 1.43 -0.46
C THR A 104 -23.44 0.60 0.53
N SER A 105 -24.78 0.67 0.53
CA SER A 105 -25.59 -0.10 1.49
C SER A 105 -25.30 -1.61 1.47
N LEU A 106 -24.57 -2.08 0.45
CA LEU A 106 -24.06 -3.43 0.33
C LEU A 106 -22.96 -3.78 1.34
N GLU A 107 -22.21 -2.81 1.87
CA GLU A 107 -21.22 -3.02 2.94
C GLU A 107 -21.92 -3.39 4.28
N GLU A 108 -23.24 -3.16 4.40
CA GLU A 108 -24.02 -3.43 5.63
C GLU A 108 -25.06 -4.56 5.45
N LEU A 109 -25.16 -5.15 4.26
CA LEU A 109 -26.26 -6.04 3.88
C LEU A 109 -26.16 -7.45 4.49
N GLY A 110 -24.94 -7.91 4.78
CA GLY A 110 -24.66 -9.31 5.09
C GLY A 110 -25.09 -9.76 6.49
N GLY A 111 -25.50 -8.84 7.37
CA GLY A 111 -25.73 -9.14 8.79
C GLY A 111 -24.45 -9.59 9.51
N ASN A 112 -23.29 -9.26 8.93
CA ASN A 112 -21.99 -9.61 9.47
C ASN A 112 -21.61 -8.64 10.61
N PHE A 113 -20.53 -8.95 11.33
CA PHE A 113 -20.04 -8.06 12.38
C PHE A 113 -19.66 -6.71 11.76
N GLU A 114 -20.18 -5.62 12.32
CA GLU A 114 -20.00 -4.25 11.79
C GLU A 114 -20.36 -4.10 10.31
N GLY A 115 -21.25 -4.94 9.76
CA GLY A 115 -21.76 -4.85 8.39
C GLY A 115 -21.20 -5.91 7.45
N ASP A 116 -19.87 -6.05 7.41
CA ASP A 116 -19.11 -6.75 6.36
C ASP A 116 -17.99 -7.69 6.87
N ILE A 117 -17.82 -7.85 8.19
CA ILE A 117 -16.77 -8.71 8.74
C ILE A 117 -17.33 -10.06 9.22
N VAL A 118 -16.85 -11.16 8.63
CA VAL A 118 -17.17 -12.51 9.11
C VAL A 118 -16.12 -12.96 10.14
N LEU A 119 -16.56 -13.15 11.38
CA LEU A 119 -15.71 -13.55 12.52
C LEU A 119 -15.83 -15.04 12.84
N SER A 120 -14.72 -15.64 13.31
CA SER A 120 -14.79 -16.91 14.05
C SER A 120 -15.27 -16.68 15.49
N PRO A 121 -15.79 -17.72 16.18
CA PRO A 121 -16.19 -17.61 17.59
C PRO A 121 -15.10 -17.05 18.50
N GLU A 122 -13.84 -17.40 18.23
CA GLU A 122 -12.68 -16.90 18.99
C GLU A 122 -12.35 -15.44 18.68
N GLN A 123 -12.68 -14.95 17.49
CA GLN A 123 -12.43 -13.56 17.09
C GLN A 123 -13.51 -12.63 17.63
N GLN A 124 -14.73 -13.12 17.83
CA GLN A 124 -15.85 -12.32 18.33
C GLN A 124 -15.57 -11.71 19.71
N SER A 125 -14.92 -12.45 20.61
CA SER A 125 -14.47 -11.93 21.90
C SER A 125 -13.22 -11.04 21.81
N ALA A 126 -12.42 -11.18 20.75
CA ALA A 126 -11.21 -10.37 20.57
C ALA A 126 -11.54 -8.96 20.08
N VAL A 127 -12.50 -8.81 19.16
CA VAL A 127 -12.90 -7.49 18.65
C VAL A 127 -13.73 -6.68 19.65
N GLU A 128 -14.39 -7.34 20.60
CA GLU A 128 -15.20 -6.72 21.67
C GLU A 128 -14.40 -5.70 22.51
N TYR A 129 -13.08 -5.87 22.62
CA TYR A 129 -12.21 -4.98 23.39
C TYR A 129 -11.68 -3.75 22.62
N GLY A 130 -12.20 -3.48 21.41
CA GLY A 130 -11.91 -2.24 20.66
C GLY A 130 -10.55 -2.22 19.94
N TYR A 131 -10.03 -3.39 19.56
CA TYR A 131 -8.82 -3.49 18.75
C TYR A 131 -9.11 -3.20 17.27
N THR A 132 -8.33 -2.31 16.67
CA THR A 132 -8.42 -1.97 15.23
C THR A 132 -7.71 -2.97 14.31
N THR A 133 -7.07 -4.00 14.89
CA THR A 133 -6.41 -5.06 14.14
C THR A 133 -6.35 -6.35 14.95
N LEU A 134 -6.35 -7.51 14.28
CA LEU A 134 -6.12 -8.80 14.93
C LEU A 134 -4.69 -8.93 15.46
N ILE A 135 -4.58 -9.11 16.77
CA ILE A 135 -3.30 -9.34 17.44
C ILE A 135 -3.03 -10.85 17.51
N GLY A 136 -2.04 -11.31 16.74
CA GLY A 136 -1.51 -12.67 16.84
C GLY A 136 -0.88 -13.16 15.54
N GLU A 137 0.27 -13.83 15.62
CA GLU A 137 0.97 -14.34 14.43
C GLU A 137 0.15 -15.37 13.65
N ARG A 138 -0.73 -16.14 14.33
CA ARG A 138 -1.61 -17.12 13.68
C ARG A 138 -2.67 -16.51 12.76
N TYR A 139 -2.94 -15.21 12.90
CA TYR A 139 -3.93 -14.49 12.10
C TYR A 139 -3.30 -13.72 10.93
N LYS A 140 -1.97 -13.80 10.78
CA LYS A 140 -1.24 -13.15 9.70
C LYS A 140 -0.92 -14.15 8.62
N TRP A 141 -1.01 -13.71 7.38
CA TRP A 141 -0.57 -14.49 6.24
C TRP A 141 0.93 -14.82 6.33
N PRO A 142 1.33 -16.09 6.19
CA PRO A 142 2.73 -16.51 6.23
C PRO A 142 3.57 -15.75 5.22
N ASP A 143 4.74 -15.26 5.67
CA ASP A 143 5.69 -14.47 4.87
C ASP A 143 5.09 -13.25 4.15
N SER A 144 3.93 -12.76 4.61
CA SER A 144 3.16 -11.68 3.97
C SER A 144 2.73 -12.00 2.53
N ILE A 145 2.60 -13.29 2.19
CA ILE A 145 2.12 -13.76 0.89
C ILE A 145 0.67 -14.18 1.02
N VAL A 146 -0.18 -13.62 0.15
CA VAL A 146 -1.62 -13.89 0.10
C VAL A 146 -1.94 -14.55 -1.24
N PRO A 147 -2.02 -15.89 -1.29
CA PRO A 147 -2.52 -16.57 -2.48
C PRO A 147 -3.98 -16.20 -2.72
N PHE A 148 -4.34 -15.90 -3.96
CA PHE A 148 -5.71 -15.56 -4.33
C PHE A 148 -6.16 -16.24 -5.62
N GLN A 149 -7.46 -16.45 -5.73
CA GLN A 149 -8.13 -16.89 -6.94
C GLN A 149 -9.39 -16.06 -7.13
N ILE A 150 -9.66 -15.62 -8.36
CA ILE A 150 -10.86 -14.85 -8.70
C ILE A 150 -11.81 -15.75 -9.48
N ASP A 151 -13.09 -15.78 -9.10
CA ASP A 151 -14.12 -16.46 -9.86
C ASP A 151 -14.33 -15.76 -11.22
N ILE A 152 -13.84 -16.40 -12.28
CA ILE A 152 -13.91 -15.86 -13.64
C ILE A 152 -15.34 -15.75 -14.18
N ASN A 153 -16.30 -16.48 -13.60
CA ASN A 153 -17.69 -16.47 -14.02
C ASN A 153 -18.50 -15.38 -13.31
N ALA A 154 -18.04 -14.94 -12.13
CA ALA A 154 -18.69 -13.89 -11.36
C ALA A 154 -18.34 -12.48 -11.86
N PHE A 155 -17.16 -12.31 -12.46
CA PHE A 155 -16.62 -11.00 -12.82
C PHE A 155 -16.28 -10.89 -14.30
N THR A 156 -16.58 -9.75 -14.90
CA THR A 156 -16.08 -9.34 -16.21
C THR A 156 -14.57 -9.12 -16.19
N ARG A 157 -13.95 -9.04 -17.38
CA ARG A 157 -12.51 -8.76 -17.48
C ARG A 157 -12.12 -7.43 -16.80
N VAL A 158 -12.95 -6.40 -16.95
CA VAL A 158 -12.70 -5.07 -16.38
C VAL A 158 -12.74 -5.12 -14.85
N GLU A 159 -13.72 -5.81 -14.28
CA GLU A 159 -13.84 -5.97 -12.83
C GLU A 159 -12.67 -6.76 -12.25
N ARG A 160 -12.22 -7.82 -12.92
CA ARG A 160 -11.01 -8.55 -12.52
C ARG A 160 -9.76 -7.67 -12.58
N ASP A 161 -9.63 -6.83 -13.60
CA ASP A 161 -8.53 -5.87 -13.70
C ASP A 161 -8.59 -4.84 -12.55
N ASN A 162 -9.78 -4.40 -12.14
CA ASN A 162 -9.96 -3.52 -10.97
C ASN A 162 -9.56 -4.22 -9.66
N ILE A 163 -9.95 -5.48 -9.47
CA ILE A 163 -9.57 -6.27 -8.28
C ILE A 163 -8.05 -6.41 -8.18
N VAL A 164 -7.39 -6.77 -9.28
CA VAL A 164 -5.92 -6.89 -9.33
C VAL A 164 -5.26 -5.52 -9.16
N SER A 165 -5.85 -4.44 -9.67
CA SER A 165 -5.33 -3.09 -9.46
C SER A 165 -5.37 -2.70 -7.98
N ALA A 166 -6.46 -2.98 -7.27
CA ALA A 166 -6.57 -2.72 -5.83
C ALA A 166 -5.53 -3.51 -5.01
N MET A 167 -5.31 -4.78 -5.33
CA MET A 167 -4.23 -5.59 -4.74
C MET A 167 -2.87 -4.89 -4.88
N ARG A 168 -2.53 -4.45 -6.10
CA ARG A 168 -1.26 -3.76 -6.38
C ARG A 168 -1.08 -2.49 -5.56
N GLU A 169 -2.16 -1.76 -5.26
CA GLU A 169 -2.06 -0.56 -4.44
C GLU A 169 -1.61 -0.85 -3.01
N ILE A 170 -2.11 -1.93 -2.42
CA ILE A 170 -1.64 -2.42 -1.12
C ILE A 170 -0.17 -2.84 -1.22
N GLU A 171 0.23 -3.54 -2.30
CA GLU A 171 1.62 -3.97 -2.51
C GLU A 171 2.60 -2.80 -2.65
N LEU A 172 2.16 -1.67 -3.23
CA LEU A 172 2.98 -0.47 -3.42
C LEU A 172 3.38 0.20 -2.10
N VAL A 173 2.55 0.07 -1.06
CA VAL A 173 2.73 0.77 0.22
C VAL A 173 3.02 -0.17 1.39
N SER A 174 3.12 -1.48 1.13
CA SER A 174 3.34 -2.49 2.17
C SER A 174 4.26 -3.63 1.69
N CYS A 175 4.60 -4.54 2.61
CA CYS A 175 5.32 -5.77 2.27
C CYS A 175 4.39 -6.93 1.87
N VAL A 176 3.07 -6.74 1.88
CA VAL A 176 2.09 -7.77 1.47
C VAL A 176 2.22 -8.02 -0.03
N ARG A 177 2.16 -9.29 -0.46
CA ARG A 177 2.15 -9.67 -1.87
C ARG A 177 0.99 -10.60 -2.17
N PHE A 178 0.18 -10.22 -3.14
CA PHE A 178 -0.90 -11.05 -3.66
C PHE A 178 -0.36 -11.89 -4.81
N VAL A 179 -0.50 -13.21 -4.71
CA VAL A 179 0.00 -14.15 -5.72
C VAL A 179 -1.15 -14.96 -6.27
N SER A 180 -1.19 -15.15 -7.59
CA SER A 180 -2.18 -16.05 -8.18
C SER A 180 -1.93 -17.46 -7.66
N ARG A 181 -2.97 -18.02 -7.05
CA ARG A 181 -2.92 -19.34 -6.45
C ARG A 181 -2.58 -20.41 -7.49
N THR A 182 -1.78 -21.37 -7.06
CA THR A 182 -1.48 -22.62 -7.75
C THR A 182 -1.95 -23.82 -6.92
N THR A 183 -1.18 -24.21 -5.91
CA THR A 183 -1.41 -25.41 -5.08
C THR A 183 -1.62 -25.09 -3.60
N GLU A 184 -1.59 -23.81 -3.22
CA GLU A 184 -1.72 -23.37 -1.84
C GLU A 184 -3.10 -23.79 -1.29
N THR A 185 -3.08 -24.34 -0.07
CA THR A 185 -4.29 -24.73 0.66
C THR A 185 -4.98 -23.52 1.27
N ASP A 186 -4.16 -22.54 1.67
CA ASP A 186 -4.58 -21.32 2.36
C ASP A 186 -4.60 -20.19 1.34
N TYR A 187 -5.79 -19.67 1.03
CA TYR A 187 -5.95 -18.67 0.00
C TYR A 187 -7.29 -17.94 0.08
N ILE A 188 -7.35 -16.78 -0.56
CA ILE A 188 -8.58 -16.03 -0.76
C ILE A 188 -9.25 -16.46 -2.06
N MET A 189 -10.49 -16.91 -1.99
CA MET A 189 -11.38 -17.04 -3.14
C MET A 189 -12.25 -15.80 -3.26
N VAL A 190 -12.02 -14.98 -4.28
CA VAL A 190 -12.81 -13.78 -4.56
C VAL A 190 -14.06 -14.17 -5.35
N THR A 191 -15.24 -14.01 -4.74
CA THR A 191 -16.54 -14.38 -5.31
C THR A 191 -17.42 -13.16 -5.53
N GLY A 192 -18.43 -13.29 -6.40
CA GLY A 192 -19.40 -12.22 -6.67
C GLY A 192 -20.85 -12.64 -6.38
N ALA A 193 -21.08 -13.27 -5.22
CA ALA A 193 -22.43 -13.64 -4.81
C ALA A 193 -23.30 -12.38 -4.66
N LYS A 194 -24.49 -12.43 -5.26
CA LYS A 194 -25.46 -11.34 -5.21
C LYS A 194 -26.25 -11.38 -3.90
N ASP A 195 -26.83 -10.23 -3.54
CA ASP A 195 -27.73 -10.03 -2.39
C ASP A 195 -27.10 -10.33 -1.02
N THR A 196 -25.77 -10.48 -0.97
CA THR A 196 -25.00 -10.67 0.27
C THR A 196 -24.02 -9.54 0.53
N GLY A 197 -23.85 -8.63 -0.44
CA GLY A 197 -23.06 -7.43 -0.26
C GLY A 197 -21.55 -7.62 -0.42
N CYS A 198 -20.79 -6.69 0.17
CA CYS A 198 -19.34 -6.72 0.21
C CYS A 198 -18.94 -7.26 1.60
N TRP A 199 -18.06 -8.26 1.66
CA TRP A 199 -17.59 -8.78 2.95
C TRP A 199 -16.34 -9.66 2.82
N SER A 200 -15.62 -9.80 3.92
CA SER A 200 -14.48 -10.70 4.04
C SER A 200 -14.42 -11.37 5.41
N PHE A 201 -13.74 -12.52 5.47
CA PHE A 201 -13.23 -13.00 6.74
C PHE A 201 -12.11 -12.10 7.27
N LEU A 202 -11.97 -12.05 8.59
CA LEU A 202 -10.95 -11.25 9.25
C LEU A 202 -9.62 -12.02 9.40
N GLY A 203 -8.58 -11.52 8.72
CA GLY A 203 -7.22 -12.08 8.77
C GLY A 203 -7.06 -13.44 8.08
N HIS A 204 -5.88 -14.05 8.27
CA HIS A 204 -5.60 -15.43 7.87
C HIS A 204 -6.23 -16.41 8.87
N ARG A 205 -6.97 -17.40 8.35
CA ARG A 205 -7.68 -18.40 9.16
C ARG A 205 -7.30 -19.84 8.86
N GLY A 206 -6.44 -20.06 7.85
CA GLY A 206 -6.14 -21.36 7.30
C GLY A 206 -7.21 -21.85 6.31
N GLY A 207 -6.79 -22.66 5.33
CA GLY A 207 -7.68 -23.15 4.28
C GLY A 207 -8.19 -22.07 3.33
N MET A 208 -9.14 -22.44 2.49
CA MET A 208 -9.83 -21.52 1.58
C MET A 208 -10.77 -20.61 2.36
N GLN A 209 -10.64 -19.30 2.17
CA GLN A 209 -11.55 -18.30 2.73
C GLN A 209 -12.13 -17.41 1.65
N THR A 210 -13.42 -17.13 1.74
CA THR A 210 -14.14 -16.30 0.78
C THR A 210 -13.95 -14.82 1.07
N LEU A 211 -13.82 -14.02 0.01
CA LEU A 211 -14.00 -12.58 0.02
C LEU A 211 -15.05 -12.27 -1.05
N ASN A 212 -16.18 -11.71 -0.66
CA ASN A 212 -17.27 -11.44 -1.58
C ASN A 212 -17.26 -9.98 -2.02
N LEU A 213 -17.28 -9.77 -3.33
CA LEU A 213 -17.48 -8.47 -3.95
C LEU A 213 -18.65 -8.58 -4.93
N GLN A 214 -19.83 -8.15 -4.52
CA GLN A 214 -20.98 -8.11 -5.42
C GLN A 214 -20.66 -7.22 -6.66
N PRO A 215 -20.74 -7.75 -7.90
CA PRO A 215 -20.35 -7.00 -9.11
C PRO A 215 -21.07 -5.66 -9.27
N ASP A 216 -22.37 -5.62 -8.94
CA ASP A 216 -23.22 -4.44 -9.11
C ASP A 216 -23.16 -3.43 -7.95
N GLY A 217 -22.04 -3.37 -7.22
CA GLY A 217 -21.85 -2.31 -6.20
C GLY A 217 -20.59 -2.37 -5.36
N CYS A 218 -19.84 -3.48 -5.35
CA CYS A 218 -18.57 -3.59 -4.62
C CYS A 218 -17.34 -3.33 -5.50
N MET A 219 -17.53 -2.85 -6.73
CA MET A 219 -16.44 -2.68 -7.72
C MET A 219 -15.71 -1.32 -7.61
N ALA A 220 -16.14 -0.46 -6.68
CA ALA A 220 -15.43 0.75 -6.35
C ALA A 220 -14.05 0.41 -5.76
N ARG A 221 -13.02 1.16 -6.19
CA ARG A 221 -11.63 0.94 -5.74
C ARG A 221 -11.50 0.91 -4.21
N GLY A 222 -12.19 1.82 -3.52
CA GLY A 222 -12.16 1.91 -2.06
C GLY A 222 -12.70 0.64 -1.41
N THR A 223 -13.88 0.19 -1.83
CA THR A 223 -14.53 -1.03 -1.33
C THR A 223 -13.69 -2.27 -1.56
N ILE A 224 -13.08 -2.45 -2.74
CA ILE A 224 -12.20 -3.61 -2.97
C ILE A 224 -11.01 -3.61 -2.00
N ILE A 225 -10.37 -2.45 -1.80
CA ILE A 225 -9.25 -2.31 -0.86
C ILE A 225 -9.71 -2.58 0.57
N HIS A 226 -10.90 -2.08 0.95
CA HIS A 226 -11.52 -2.29 2.24
C HIS A 226 -11.63 -3.78 2.58
N GLU A 227 -12.24 -4.57 1.70
CA GLU A 227 -12.38 -6.01 1.91
C GLU A 227 -11.04 -6.75 1.94
N LEU A 228 -10.10 -6.31 1.10
CA LEU A 228 -8.73 -6.86 1.14
C LEU A 228 -8.06 -6.54 2.48
N LEU A 229 -8.28 -5.37 3.07
CA LEU A 229 -7.74 -5.02 4.40
C LEU A 229 -8.37 -5.88 5.51
N HIS A 230 -9.65 -6.20 5.45
CA HIS A 230 -10.25 -7.19 6.35
C HIS A 230 -9.57 -8.54 6.25
N SER A 231 -9.31 -9.03 5.03
CA SER A 231 -8.57 -10.28 4.82
C SER A 231 -7.13 -10.26 5.38
N LEU A 232 -6.56 -9.06 5.58
CA LEU A 232 -5.27 -8.84 6.22
C LEU A 232 -5.35 -8.65 7.75
N GLY A 233 -6.57 -8.58 8.30
CA GLY A 233 -6.83 -8.50 9.73
C GLY A 233 -7.03 -7.09 10.28
N PHE A 234 -7.41 -6.13 9.43
CA PHE A 234 -7.84 -4.80 9.88
C PHE A 234 -9.33 -4.81 10.19
N VAL A 235 -9.69 -4.22 11.33
CA VAL A 235 -11.07 -3.96 11.74
C VAL A 235 -11.37 -2.51 11.41
N HIS A 236 -12.64 -2.14 11.43
CA HIS A 236 -13.05 -0.77 11.24
C HIS A 236 -12.41 0.21 12.22
N MET A 237 -12.04 1.39 11.72
CA MET A 237 -11.36 2.38 12.55
C MET A 237 -12.32 3.08 13.54
N GLN A 238 -13.62 3.17 13.24
CA GLN A 238 -14.57 3.77 14.18
C GLN A 238 -14.75 2.95 15.45
N SER A 239 -14.40 1.66 15.47
CA SER A 239 -14.48 0.82 16.67
C SER A 239 -13.19 0.83 17.50
N ALA A 240 -12.24 1.71 17.18
CA ALA A 240 -11.07 1.96 18.01
C ALA A 240 -11.49 2.35 19.44
N SER A 241 -10.78 1.80 20.42
CA SER A 241 -11.03 2.08 21.84
C SER A 241 -10.97 3.57 22.21
N ASP A 242 -10.30 4.40 21.39
CA ASP A 242 -10.12 5.83 21.60
C ASP A 242 -11.03 6.72 20.72
N ARG A 243 -12.05 6.15 20.06
CA ARG A 243 -13.02 6.87 19.18
C ARG A 243 -13.58 8.16 19.78
N ASP A 244 -13.92 8.15 21.08
CA ASP A 244 -14.67 9.21 21.77
C ASP A 244 -13.78 10.24 22.49
N PHE A 245 -12.46 10.15 22.37
CA PHE A 245 -11.51 11.02 23.07
C PHE A 245 -11.39 12.44 22.50
#